data_AF-A0A257SH88-F1
#
_entry.id   AF-A0A257SH88-F1
#
_cell.length_a   1.000
_cell.length_b   1.000
_cell.length_c   1.000
_cell.angle_alpha   90.00
_cell.angle_beta   90.00
_cell.angle_gamma   90.00
#
_symmetry.space_group_name_H-M   'P 1'
#
loop_
_entity.id
_entity.type
_entity.pdbx_description
1 polymer ?
#
loop_
_entity_poly.entity_id
_entity_poly.type
_entity_poly.pdbx_seq_one_letter_code
_entity_poly.pdbx_strand_id
1 'polypeptide(L)'
;MALAQADSALLANATLSAQAQLDVAAAQKKRSDEMLAATVITPQENEQARLTYESARATLVRQQANLDLAKQALEDATVTAVTSGTIIEKDVQVGQIIQSSTNSVSGGTTLLKMADLTHVRMRAYFNETDIGNIRAGEPATVTVDAFPDRRFQGKVEKIEPQAVVQQGVTMFPVLVNLENFDGALRPGMNGEVSAIVDQRMNVTAVSNDALKTTREGATVAPMLGLSPDSVTAQIRAQMSGAFGGMGGRRGGGRQVEVTDQACAAIEAAYKKYPREKAQLDALSAKMRQPDADRQALMAQMEPLYKKMGIDRARAFACRRRQMQANGGGGGGQGGGQQRAGVLTMGGGESTMTVRPRTGLVFVADSGVYKPRVVMLGQSNFDYTEVLSGLKEGEKVVMLNVLALQAARQQQQDRFRSVQSSPLGGGGRGRGF
;
A
#
# COMPACT_ATOMS: atom_id res chain seq x y z
N MET A 1 21.93 24.45 40.20
CA MET A 1 22.45 23.51 41.21
C MET A 1 22.68 24.19 42.57
N ALA A 2 23.56 25.19 42.70
CA ALA A 2 23.82 25.83 44.00
C ALA A 2 22.57 26.43 44.68
N LEU A 3 21.68 27.06 43.92
CA LEU A 3 20.41 27.59 44.44
C LEU A 3 19.48 26.47 44.96
N ALA A 4 19.32 25.38 44.21
CA ALA A 4 18.49 24.24 44.62
C ALA A 4 19.07 23.51 45.85
N GLN A 5 20.40 23.42 45.97
CA GLN A 5 21.06 22.85 47.14
C GLN A 5 20.78 23.69 48.40
N ALA A 6 20.92 25.02 48.30
CA ALA A 6 20.63 25.92 49.40
C ALA A 6 19.17 25.83 49.86
N ASP A 7 18.23 25.72 48.90
CA ASP A 7 16.79 25.61 49.20
C ASP A 7 16.45 24.28 49.90
N SER A 8 17.02 23.17 49.43
CA SER A 8 16.86 21.85 50.07
C SER A 8 17.40 21.83 51.51
N ALA A 9 18.52 22.51 51.77
CA ALA A 9 19.11 22.60 53.11
C ALA A 9 18.26 23.45 54.06
N LEU A 10 17.69 24.56 53.57
CA LEU A 10 16.77 25.39 54.35
C LEU A 10 15.51 24.60 54.75
N LEU A 11 14.94 23.83 53.82
CA LEU A 11 13.76 23.00 54.07
C LEU A 11 14.05 21.78 54.96
N ALA A 12 15.29 21.26 54.93
CA ALA A 12 15.73 20.23 55.87
C ALA A 12 15.76 20.76 57.31
N ASN A 13 16.29 21.97 57.52
CA ASN A 13 16.26 22.65 58.82
C ASN A 13 14.83 22.94 59.29
N ALA A 14 13.93 23.34 58.39
CA ALA A 14 12.51 23.54 58.71
C ALA A 14 11.79 22.23 59.08
N THR A 15 12.17 21.10 58.46
CA THR A 15 11.65 19.78 58.84
C THR A 15 12.14 19.38 60.23
N LEU A 16 13.40 19.64 60.56
CA LEU A 16 13.96 19.38 61.89
C LEU A 16 13.26 20.20 62.99
N SER A 17 12.96 21.47 62.73
CA SER A 17 12.22 22.31 63.70
C SER A 17 10.77 21.84 63.86
N ALA A 18 10.10 21.45 62.78
CA ALA A 18 8.76 20.87 62.82
C ALA A 18 8.72 19.53 63.58
N GLN A 19 9.76 18.70 63.44
CA GLN A 19 9.90 17.45 64.20
C GLN A 19 10.05 17.74 65.70
N ALA A 20 10.90 18.69 66.08
CA ALA A 20 11.06 19.08 67.48
C ALA A 20 9.75 19.61 68.09
N GLN A 21 8.95 20.36 67.32
CA GLN A 21 7.63 20.82 67.74
C GLN A 21 6.64 19.67 67.92
N LEU A 22 6.66 18.67 67.03
CA LEU A 22 5.85 17.46 67.16
C LEU A 22 6.23 16.67 68.41
N ASP A 23 7.53 16.53 68.70
CA ASP A 23 8.01 15.79 69.87
C ASP A 23 7.55 16.46 71.18
N VAL A 24 7.61 17.79 71.24
CA VAL A 24 7.08 18.57 72.37
C VAL A 24 5.56 18.39 72.50
N ALA A 25 4.82 18.50 71.39
CA ALA A 25 3.37 18.33 71.38
C ALA A 25 2.95 16.89 71.74
N ALA A 26 3.71 15.88 71.32
CA ALA A 26 3.50 14.47 71.67
C ALA A 26 3.71 14.23 73.16
N ALA A 27 4.76 14.80 73.75
CA ALA A 27 4.99 14.74 75.19
C ALA A 27 3.89 15.45 75.99
N GLN A 28 3.41 16.61 75.52
CA GLN A 28 2.29 17.33 76.13
C GLN A 28 0.98 16.54 76.04
N LYS A 29 0.66 15.97 74.88
CA LYS A 29 -0.51 15.10 74.69
C LYS A 29 -0.46 13.91 75.65
N LYS A 30 0.67 13.20 75.72
CA LYS A 30 0.84 12.05 76.63
C LYS A 30 0.61 12.43 78.09
N ARG A 31 1.20 13.54 78.55
CA ARG A 31 0.96 14.06 79.91
C ARG A 31 -0.49 14.44 80.14
N SER A 32 -1.15 15.03 79.14
CA SER A 32 -2.57 15.39 79.22
C SER A 32 -3.48 14.17 79.28
N ASP A 33 -3.19 13.12 78.51
CA ASP A 33 -3.93 11.85 78.53
C ASP A 33 -3.83 11.17 79.92
N GLU A 34 -2.62 11.17 80.53
CA GLU A 34 -2.38 10.68 81.89
C GLU A 34 -3.14 11.50 82.95
N MET A 35 -3.15 12.83 82.83
CA MET A 35 -3.87 13.72 83.75
C MET A 35 -5.40 13.58 83.62
N LEU A 36 -5.93 13.35 82.42
CA LEU A 36 -7.36 13.09 82.21
C LEU A 36 -7.77 11.75 82.83
N ALA A 37 -6.94 10.71 82.67
CA ALA A 37 -7.16 9.40 83.31
C ALA A 37 -7.12 9.49 84.85
N ALA A 38 -6.31 10.39 85.40
CA ALA A 38 -6.28 10.72 86.81
C ALA A 38 -7.36 11.73 87.25
N THR A 39 -8.27 12.17 86.35
CA THR A 39 -9.33 13.16 86.60
C THR A 39 -8.85 14.53 87.10
N VAL A 40 -7.60 14.91 86.78
CA VAL A 40 -6.96 16.17 87.19
C VAL A 40 -7.32 17.34 86.24
N ILE A 41 -7.62 17.04 84.98
CA ILE A 41 -7.96 18.02 83.94
C ILE A 41 -9.32 17.72 83.31
N THR A 42 -9.89 18.71 82.63
CA THR A 42 -11.16 18.58 81.91
C THR A 42 -10.98 17.92 80.53
N PRO A 43 -12.02 17.28 79.96
CA PRO A 43 -11.97 16.76 78.58
C PRO A 43 -11.66 17.84 77.53
N GLN A 44 -12.06 19.09 77.77
CA GLN A 44 -11.80 20.22 76.87
C GLN A 44 -10.31 20.57 76.81
N GLU A 45 -9.61 20.55 77.96
CA GLU A 45 -8.17 20.78 78.02
C GLU A 45 -7.38 19.65 77.33
N ASN A 46 -7.82 18.40 77.49
CA ASN A 46 -7.23 17.27 76.78
C ASN A 46 -7.44 17.36 75.27
N GLU A 47 -8.65 17.72 74.83
CA GLU A 47 -8.94 17.94 73.41
C GLU A 47 -8.01 19.00 72.81
N GLN A 48 -7.74 20.09 73.53
CA GLN A 48 -6.81 21.12 73.07
C GLN A 48 -5.38 20.59 72.89
N ALA A 49 -4.91 19.73 73.80
CA ALA A 49 -3.60 19.08 73.67
C ALA A 49 -3.57 18.11 72.48
N ARG A 50 -4.65 17.37 72.24
CA ARG A 50 -4.78 16.47 71.08
C ARG A 50 -4.80 17.24 69.76
N LEU A 51 -5.55 18.34 69.67
CA LEU A 51 -5.56 19.24 68.50
C LEU A 51 -4.19 19.86 68.24
N THR A 52 -3.47 20.23 69.30
CA THR A 52 -2.10 20.77 69.18
C THR A 52 -1.16 19.71 68.60
N TYR A 53 -1.24 18.46 69.07
CA TYR A 53 -0.48 17.34 68.49
C TYR A 53 -0.81 17.11 67.01
N GLU A 54 -2.10 17.03 66.64
CA GLU A 54 -2.48 16.81 65.24
C GLU A 54 -2.06 17.97 64.31
N SER A 55 -2.12 19.22 64.80
CA SER A 55 -1.65 20.39 64.02
C SER A 55 -0.12 20.41 63.85
N ALA A 56 0.64 20.02 64.87
CA ALA A 56 2.09 19.84 64.77
C ALA A 56 2.44 18.71 63.79
N ARG A 57 1.68 17.60 63.84
CA ARG A 57 1.84 16.46 62.92
C ARG A 57 1.54 16.86 61.47
N ALA A 58 0.45 17.61 61.24
CA ALA A 58 0.13 18.13 59.91
C ALA A 58 1.22 19.09 59.39
N THR A 59 1.80 19.89 60.28
CA THR A 59 2.93 20.79 59.94
C THR A 59 4.17 20.01 59.53
N LEU A 60 4.53 18.94 60.26
CA LEU A 60 5.65 18.07 59.89
C LEU A 60 5.44 17.44 58.51
N VAL A 61 4.26 16.87 58.24
CA VAL A 61 3.95 16.25 56.95
C VAL A 61 4.06 17.27 55.82
N ARG A 62 3.58 18.51 56.01
CA ARG A 62 3.75 19.59 55.04
C ARG A 62 5.22 19.93 54.78
N GLN A 63 6.03 20.03 55.84
CA GLN A 63 7.45 20.33 55.69
C GLN A 63 8.22 19.19 55.02
N GLN A 64 7.88 17.93 55.32
CA GLN A 64 8.44 16.76 54.65
C GLN A 64 8.10 16.75 53.15
N ALA A 65 6.83 17.00 52.79
CA ALA A 65 6.42 17.11 51.40
C ALA A 65 7.19 18.22 50.65
N ASN A 66 7.38 19.38 51.27
CA ASN A 66 8.17 20.47 50.69
C ASN A 66 9.65 20.09 50.52
N LEU A 67 10.24 19.39 51.50
CA LEU A 67 11.61 18.89 51.39
C LEU A 67 11.76 17.88 50.25
N ASP A 68 10.81 16.98 50.08
CA ASP A 68 10.84 15.99 49.01
C ASP A 68 10.70 16.64 47.63
N LEU A 69 9.84 17.65 47.48
CA LEU A 69 9.76 18.47 46.27
C LEU A 69 11.09 19.18 45.97
N ALA A 70 11.76 19.72 46.98
CA ALA A 70 13.06 20.39 46.80
C ALA A 70 14.19 19.41 46.44
N LYS A 71 14.16 18.18 46.98
CA LYS A 71 15.09 17.12 46.57
C LYS A 71 14.87 16.72 45.11
N GLN A 72 13.61 16.54 44.70
CA GLN A 72 13.27 16.25 43.30
C GLN A 72 13.76 17.37 42.37
N ALA A 73 13.52 18.63 42.74
CA ALA A 73 14.02 19.78 41.97
C ALA A 73 15.55 19.83 41.89
N LEU A 74 16.27 19.33 42.90
CA LEU A 74 17.72 19.20 42.88
C LEU A 74 18.20 18.05 41.97
N GLU A 75 17.51 16.91 42.00
CA GLU A 75 17.77 15.78 41.10
C GLU A 75 17.54 16.20 39.64
N ASP A 76 16.42 16.90 39.36
CA ASP A 76 16.08 17.45 38.05
C ASP A 76 17.11 18.48 37.54
N ALA A 77 17.92 19.07 38.42
CA ALA A 77 19.00 19.97 38.01
C ALA A 77 20.16 19.23 37.32
N THR A 78 20.23 17.90 37.45
CA THR A 78 21.22 17.05 36.75
C THR A 78 20.52 16.25 35.67
N VAL A 79 20.56 16.76 34.44
CA VAL A 79 19.95 16.08 33.30
C VAL A 79 20.83 14.91 32.86
N THR A 80 20.31 13.70 32.96
CA THR A 80 20.95 12.47 32.49
C THR A 80 20.22 11.91 31.27
N ALA A 81 20.95 11.18 30.43
CA ALA A 81 20.36 10.51 29.28
C ALA A 81 19.59 9.26 29.72
N VAL A 82 18.31 9.15 29.33
CA VAL A 82 17.47 7.97 29.62
C VAL A 82 17.94 6.74 28.85
N THR A 83 18.53 6.95 27.66
CA THR A 83 19.04 5.89 26.79
C THR A 83 20.43 6.22 26.28
N SER A 84 21.20 5.17 25.98
CA SER A 84 22.48 5.32 25.28
C SER A 84 22.23 5.72 23.81
N GLY A 85 23.05 6.61 23.28
CA GLY A 85 22.92 7.08 21.91
C GLY A 85 23.99 8.11 21.58
N THR A 86 23.98 8.56 20.32
CA THR A 86 24.85 9.64 19.84
C THR A 86 24.07 10.96 19.86
N ILE A 87 24.70 12.03 20.32
CA ILE A 87 24.14 13.39 20.26
C ILE A 87 24.18 13.86 18.81
N ILE A 88 23.00 14.13 18.23
CA ILE A 88 22.82 14.63 16.86
C ILE A 88 22.79 16.15 16.85
N GLU A 89 22.03 16.74 17.77
CA GLU A 89 21.87 18.18 17.88
C GLU A 89 22.04 18.62 19.32
N LYS A 90 22.66 19.78 19.51
CA LYS A 90 22.83 20.43 20.80
C LYS A 90 22.38 21.87 20.66
N ASP A 91 21.18 22.15 21.17
CA ASP A 91 20.48 23.42 20.97
C ASP A 91 20.81 24.46 22.05
N VAL A 92 21.46 24.04 23.14
CA VAL A 92 21.77 24.91 24.28
C VAL A 92 23.26 25.05 24.55
N GLN A 93 23.64 26.22 25.06
CA GLN A 93 25.01 26.53 25.48
C GLN A 93 25.10 26.73 26.99
N VAL A 94 26.32 26.58 27.51
CA VAL A 94 26.59 26.82 28.93
C VAL A 94 26.32 28.29 29.25
N GLY A 95 25.52 28.55 30.29
CA GLY A 95 25.11 29.89 30.69
C GLY A 95 23.77 30.36 30.12
N GLN A 96 23.17 29.61 29.18
CA GLN A 96 21.83 29.89 28.69
C GLN A 96 20.77 29.52 29.74
N ILE A 97 19.78 30.38 29.90
CA ILE A 97 18.63 30.10 30.75
C ILE A 97 17.70 29.14 29.99
N ILE A 98 17.43 27.99 30.60
CA ILE A 98 16.55 26.95 30.06
C ILE A 98 15.29 26.87 30.90
N GLN A 99 14.19 26.46 30.28
CA GLN A 99 12.94 26.20 30.97
C GLN A 99 12.75 24.70 31.15
N SER A 100 12.44 24.28 32.38
CA SER A 100 12.06 22.90 32.65
C SER A 100 10.70 22.59 32.02
N SER A 101 10.58 21.40 31.42
CA SER A 101 9.31 20.88 30.90
C SER A 101 8.31 20.55 32.03
N THR A 102 8.79 20.23 33.23
CA THR A 102 7.94 19.92 34.39
C THR A 102 7.24 21.16 34.97
N ASN A 103 7.86 22.33 34.82
CA ASN A 103 7.35 23.59 35.37
C ASN A 103 6.69 24.51 34.33
N SER A 104 6.73 24.14 33.04
CA SER A 104 6.29 25.01 31.95
C SER A 104 5.26 24.32 31.07
N VAL A 105 4.07 24.94 30.94
CA VAL A 105 2.97 24.46 30.08
C VAL A 105 3.39 24.40 28.59
N SER A 106 4.43 25.12 28.19
CA SER A 106 4.95 25.15 26.81
C SER A 106 5.86 23.99 26.42
N GLY A 107 6.11 23.01 27.30
CA GLY A 107 6.89 21.81 26.97
C GLY A 107 8.41 21.91 27.22
N GLY A 108 8.90 23.00 27.81
CA GLY A 108 10.30 23.18 28.18
C GLY A 108 11.25 23.44 27.00
N THR A 109 12.53 23.66 27.30
CA THR A 109 13.59 23.87 26.29
C THR A 109 14.28 22.56 25.95
N THR A 110 14.27 22.16 24.68
CA THR A 110 15.06 21.01 24.19
C THR A 110 16.55 21.32 24.36
N LEU A 111 17.26 20.50 25.13
CA LEU A 111 18.70 20.69 25.37
C LEU A 111 19.54 20.05 24.25
N LEU A 112 19.19 18.81 23.92
CA LEU A 112 19.92 17.96 22.99
C LEU A 112 18.98 16.94 22.37
N LYS A 113 19.27 16.52 21.14
CA LYS A 113 18.62 15.39 20.49
C LYS A 113 19.62 14.27 20.36
N MET A 114 19.23 13.08 20.79
CA MET A 114 20.03 11.87 20.69
C MET A 114 19.28 10.82 19.90
N ALA A 115 20.02 10.03 19.13
CA ALA A 115 19.49 8.79 18.57
C ALA A 115 20.54 7.69 18.63
N ASP A 116 20.06 6.45 18.61
CA ASP A 116 20.89 5.30 18.30
C ASP A 116 21.20 5.30 16.79
N LEU A 117 22.47 5.26 16.43
CA LEU A 117 22.94 5.24 15.05
C LEU A 117 23.29 3.83 14.56
N THR A 118 23.24 2.81 15.42
CA THR A 118 23.55 1.43 15.00
C THR A 118 22.43 0.83 14.16
N HIS A 119 21.19 1.31 14.34
CA HIS A 119 20.02 0.93 13.56
C HIS A 119 19.44 2.16 12.88
N VAL A 120 19.52 2.21 11.56
CA VAL A 120 19.04 3.35 10.77
C VAL A 120 17.83 2.91 9.96
N ARG A 121 16.82 3.78 9.91
CA ARG A 121 15.65 3.58 9.06
C ARG A 121 15.74 4.49 7.85
N MET A 122 15.61 3.92 6.67
CA MET A 122 15.41 4.68 5.44
C MET A 122 13.92 4.74 5.13
N ARG A 123 13.42 5.95 4.87
CA ARG A 123 12.06 6.19 4.39
C ARG A 123 12.11 6.36 2.86
N ALA A 124 11.65 5.35 2.14
CA ALA A 124 11.55 5.36 0.68
C ALA A 124 10.12 5.63 0.24
N TYR A 125 9.95 6.20 -0.96
CA TYR A 125 8.64 6.52 -1.51
C TYR A 125 8.38 5.67 -2.75
N PHE A 126 7.31 4.87 -2.73
CA PHE A 126 6.91 4.00 -3.83
C PHE A 126 5.58 4.47 -4.44
N ASN A 127 5.40 4.32 -5.75
CA ASN A 127 4.15 4.68 -6.41
C ASN A 127 3.02 3.70 -6.07
N GLU A 128 1.76 4.11 -6.28
CA GLU A 128 0.57 3.28 -6.09
C GLU A 128 0.63 1.93 -6.87
N THR A 129 1.23 1.92 -8.05
CA THR A 129 1.36 0.70 -8.86
C THR A 129 2.35 -0.30 -8.29
N ASP A 130 3.40 0.20 -7.62
CA ASP A 130 4.55 -0.60 -7.20
C ASP A 130 4.34 -1.16 -5.79
N ILE A 131 3.70 -0.38 -4.92
CA ILE A 131 3.42 -0.76 -3.54
C ILE A 131 2.53 -2.00 -3.42
N GLY A 132 1.70 -2.28 -4.43
CA GLY A 132 0.82 -3.45 -4.47
C GLY A 132 1.57 -4.79 -4.45
N ASN A 133 2.85 -4.80 -4.83
CA ASN A 133 3.66 -6.01 -4.82
C ASN A 133 4.64 -6.11 -3.64
N ILE A 134 4.85 -5.05 -2.87
CA ILE A 134 5.81 -5.03 -1.76
C ILE A 134 5.12 -5.50 -0.48
N ARG A 135 5.82 -6.32 0.32
CA ARG A 135 5.33 -6.77 1.63
C ARG A 135 6.32 -6.46 2.74
N ALA A 136 5.79 -6.27 3.95
CA ALA A 136 6.61 -6.18 5.15
C ALA A 136 7.40 -7.50 5.35
N GLY A 137 8.67 -7.39 5.71
CA GLY A 137 9.61 -8.50 5.87
C GLY A 137 10.45 -8.82 4.63
N GLU A 138 10.14 -8.25 3.47
CA GLU A 138 10.91 -8.51 2.24
C GLU A 138 12.33 -7.93 2.32
N PRO A 139 13.33 -8.62 1.73
CA PRO A 139 14.69 -8.12 1.64
C PRO A 139 14.73 -6.91 0.69
N ALA A 140 15.42 -5.86 1.14
CA ALA A 140 15.64 -4.65 0.35
C ALA A 140 17.13 -4.33 0.33
N THR A 141 17.61 -3.86 -0.81
CA THR A 141 18.96 -3.32 -0.96
C THR A 141 18.88 -1.81 -1.04
N VAL A 142 19.68 -1.15 -0.23
CA VAL A 142 19.74 0.31 -0.17
C VAL A 142 21.09 0.78 -0.66
N THR A 143 21.08 1.78 -1.54
CA THR A 143 22.28 2.47 -2.00
C THR A 143 22.13 3.93 -1.62
N VAL A 144 23.15 4.52 -0.99
CA VAL A 144 23.13 5.93 -0.60
C VAL A 144 24.02 6.74 -1.51
N ASP A 145 23.65 7.98 -1.79
CA ASP A 145 24.38 8.86 -2.71
C ASP A 145 25.83 9.10 -2.25
N ALA A 146 26.05 9.08 -0.93
CA ALA A 146 27.37 9.23 -0.33
C ALA A 146 28.30 8.03 -0.58
N PHE A 147 27.74 6.85 -0.87
CA PHE A 147 28.49 5.59 -1.08
C PHE A 147 27.89 4.79 -2.25
N PRO A 148 28.07 5.25 -3.50
CA PRO A 148 27.43 4.63 -4.68
C PRO A 148 27.93 3.20 -4.95
N ASP A 149 29.18 2.88 -4.59
CA ASP A 149 29.77 1.56 -4.81
C ASP A 149 29.38 0.54 -3.73
N ARG A 150 28.70 0.98 -2.67
CA ARG A 150 28.36 0.12 -1.53
C ARG A 150 26.85 -0.07 -1.41
N ARG A 151 26.46 -1.34 -1.34
CA ARG A 151 25.08 -1.77 -1.14
C ARG A 151 24.88 -2.18 0.31
N PHE A 152 23.89 -1.58 0.96
CA PHE A 152 23.48 -1.90 2.31
C PHE A 152 22.28 -2.84 2.26
N GLN A 153 22.38 -3.98 2.94
CA GLN A 153 21.26 -4.91 3.03
C GLN A 153 20.33 -4.48 4.16
N GLY A 154 19.04 -4.47 3.87
CA GLY A 154 18.00 -4.13 4.83
C GLY A 154 16.76 -4.98 4.64
N LYS A 155 15.76 -4.74 5.48
CA LYS A 155 14.46 -5.40 5.40
C LYS A 155 13.36 -4.36 5.47
N VAL A 156 12.30 -4.57 4.69
CA VAL A 156 11.10 -3.74 4.77
C VAL A 156 10.46 -3.96 6.14
N GLU A 157 10.50 -2.95 7.01
CA GLU A 157 9.91 -3.02 8.35
C GLU A 157 8.40 -2.80 8.26
N LYS A 158 7.99 -1.74 7.57
CA LYS A 158 6.59 -1.33 7.51
C LYS A 158 6.30 -0.48 6.29
N ILE A 159 5.11 -0.67 5.75
CA ILE A 159 4.51 0.21 4.75
C ILE A 159 3.54 1.15 5.49
N GLU A 160 3.70 2.46 5.33
CA GLU A 160 2.77 3.42 5.92
C GLU A 160 1.43 3.40 5.16
N PRO A 161 0.28 3.31 5.86
CA PRO A 161 -1.02 3.14 5.20
C PRO A 161 -1.53 4.39 4.51
N GLN A 162 -0.98 5.57 4.86
CA GLN A 162 -1.41 6.85 4.31
C GLN A 162 -0.46 7.28 3.18
N ALA A 163 -1.04 7.49 2.00
CA ALA A 163 -0.30 8.06 0.87
C ALA A 163 0.00 9.55 1.10
N VAL A 164 1.11 10.00 0.53
CA VAL A 164 1.51 11.40 0.46
C VAL A 164 1.59 11.83 -1.00
N VAL A 165 1.08 13.03 -1.31
CA VAL A 165 1.19 13.58 -2.67
C VAL A 165 2.47 14.38 -2.76
N GLN A 166 3.42 13.90 -3.55
CA GLN A 166 4.69 14.59 -3.80
C GLN A 166 4.75 14.95 -5.27
N GLN A 167 4.87 16.25 -5.59
CA GLN A 167 4.92 16.74 -6.97
C GLN A 167 3.70 16.30 -7.84
N GLY A 168 2.54 16.10 -7.22
CA GLY A 168 1.31 15.66 -7.91
C GLY A 168 1.22 14.15 -8.15
N VAL A 169 2.20 13.37 -7.68
CA VAL A 169 2.19 11.89 -7.73
C VAL A 169 1.87 11.33 -6.34
N THR A 170 0.95 10.38 -6.28
CA THR A 170 0.57 9.67 -5.05
C THR A 170 1.63 8.64 -4.70
N MET A 171 2.34 8.87 -3.59
CA MET A 171 3.43 8.03 -3.10
C MET A 171 3.09 7.39 -1.76
N PHE A 172 3.48 6.15 -1.57
CA PHE A 172 3.39 5.42 -0.31
C PHE A 172 4.77 5.35 0.34
N PRO A 173 4.93 5.87 1.57
CA PRO A 173 6.19 5.76 2.28
C PRO A 173 6.38 4.35 2.85
N VAL A 174 7.56 3.80 2.64
CA VAL A 174 7.99 2.48 3.12
C VAL A 174 9.22 2.67 3.99
N LEU A 175 9.16 2.12 5.20
CA LEU A 175 10.26 2.10 6.14
C LEU A 175 11.07 0.83 5.94
N VAL A 176 12.35 0.99 5.62
CA VAL A 176 13.34 -0.08 5.53
C VAL A 176 14.28 0.06 6.72
N ASN A 177 14.46 -1.02 7.46
CA ASN A 177 15.43 -1.09 8.55
C ASN A 177 16.79 -1.53 8.00
N LEU A 178 17.84 -0.82 8.38
CA LEU A 178 19.23 -1.06 8.00
C LEU A 178 20.11 -1.19 9.24
N GLU A 179 20.98 -2.19 9.20
CA GLU A 179 22.03 -2.35 10.19
C GLU A 179 23.24 -1.49 9.81
N ASN A 180 23.72 -0.68 10.75
CA ASN A 180 24.78 0.32 10.55
C ASN A 180 25.88 0.19 11.62
N PHE A 181 26.38 -1.04 11.80
CA PHE A 181 27.39 -1.33 12.83
C PHE A 181 28.73 -0.60 12.61
N ASP A 182 29.02 -0.23 11.38
CA ASP A 182 30.20 0.52 10.99
C ASP A 182 30.02 2.04 11.08
N GLY A 183 28.82 2.53 11.39
CA GLY A 183 28.53 3.94 11.59
C GLY A 183 28.66 4.80 10.33
N ALA A 184 28.66 4.19 9.14
CA ALA A 184 28.81 4.89 7.87
C ALA A 184 27.55 5.71 7.51
N LEU A 185 26.37 5.17 7.81
CA LEU A 185 25.10 5.84 7.54
C LEU A 185 24.81 6.88 8.62
N ARG A 186 24.40 8.08 8.19
CA ARG A 186 23.99 9.17 9.08
C ARG A 186 22.57 9.62 8.78
N PRO A 187 21.81 10.07 9.79
CA PRO A 187 20.49 10.68 9.58
C PRO A 187 20.57 11.85 8.60
N GLY A 188 19.61 11.94 7.69
CA GLY A 188 19.54 12.98 6.67
C GLY A 188 20.26 12.66 5.35
N MET A 189 20.91 11.51 5.23
CA MET A 189 21.41 11.03 3.94
C MET A 189 20.26 10.63 3.00
N ASN A 190 20.44 10.91 1.71
CA ASN A 190 19.55 10.46 0.64
C ASN A 190 20.07 9.15 0.03
N GLY A 191 19.16 8.39 -0.54
CA GLY A 191 19.49 7.16 -1.24
C GLY A 191 18.29 6.54 -1.94
N GLU A 192 18.58 5.44 -2.62
CA GLU A 192 17.63 4.66 -3.38
C GLU A 192 17.45 3.28 -2.75
N VAL A 193 16.20 2.81 -2.75
CA VAL A 193 15.83 1.49 -2.24
C VAL A 193 15.37 0.63 -3.40
N SER A 194 16.04 -0.51 -3.57
CA SER A 194 15.63 -1.58 -4.45
C SER A 194 15.06 -2.73 -3.62
N ALA A 195 13.74 -2.89 -3.64
CA ALA A 195 13.06 -4.00 -2.99
C ALA A 195 12.97 -5.21 -3.93
N ILE A 196 13.27 -6.41 -3.43
CA ILE A 196 13.13 -7.64 -4.20
C ILE A 196 11.70 -8.17 -3.97
N VAL A 197 10.87 -8.02 -5.00
CA VAL A 197 9.43 -8.33 -4.97
C VAL A 197 9.11 -9.80 -5.28
N ASP A 198 9.85 -10.39 -6.22
CA ASP A 198 9.73 -11.81 -6.58
C ASP A 198 11.11 -12.31 -7.06
N GLN A 199 11.47 -13.53 -6.69
CA GLN A 199 12.69 -14.19 -7.15
C GLN A 199 12.34 -15.59 -7.63
N ARG A 200 12.56 -15.84 -8.93
CA ARG A 200 12.34 -17.15 -9.54
C ARG A 200 13.65 -17.70 -10.07
N MET A 201 14.04 -18.86 -9.56
CA MET A 201 15.22 -19.60 -9.99
C MET A 201 14.80 -20.69 -11.00
N ASN A 202 15.68 -21.00 -11.94
CA ASN A 202 15.48 -22.06 -12.95
C ASN A 202 14.24 -21.88 -13.83
N VAL A 203 13.98 -20.64 -14.28
CA VAL A 203 12.88 -20.34 -15.21
C VAL A 203 13.38 -20.20 -16.64
N THR A 204 12.60 -20.70 -17.61
CA THR A 204 12.83 -20.38 -19.02
C THR A 204 12.47 -18.92 -19.25
N ALA A 205 13.47 -18.09 -19.49
CA ALA A 205 13.27 -16.67 -19.74
C ALA A 205 13.73 -16.30 -21.14
N VAL A 206 13.00 -15.39 -21.77
CA VAL A 206 13.40 -14.78 -23.05
C VAL A 206 13.67 -13.30 -22.83
N SER A 207 14.64 -12.76 -23.57
CA SER A 207 14.89 -11.32 -23.55
C SER A 207 13.65 -10.55 -24.00
N ASN A 208 13.40 -9.42 -23.35
CA ASN A 208 12.30 -8.52 -23.70
C ASN A 208 12.40 -8.03 -25.17
N ASP A 209 13.60 -8.00 -25.76
CA ASP A 209 13.82 -7.64 -27.17
C ASP A 209 13.29 -8.65 -28.19
N ALA A 210 13.12 -9.91 -27.78
CA ALA A 210 12.59 -10.99 -28.61
C ALA A 210 11.05 -11.05 -28.57
N LEU A 211 10.43 -10.42 -27.59
CA LEU A 211 8.99 -10.45 -27.38
C LEU A 211 8.30 -9.35 -28.18
N LYS A 212 7.22 -9.74 -28.86
CA LYS A 212 6.27 -8.81 -29.49
C LYS A 212 4.86 -9.11 -29.05
N THR A 213 4.00 -8.10 -29.14
CA THR A 213 2.58 -8.34 -28.98
C THR A 213 2.04 -9.12 -30.18
N THR A 214 1.00 -9.93 -29.98
CA THR A 214 0.34 -10.65 -31.09
C THR A 214 -0.20 -9.71 -32.18
N ARG A 215 -0.43 -8.44 -31.85
CA ARG A 215 -0.82 -7.38 -32.80
C ARG A 215 0.35 -6.90 -33.66
N GLU A 216 1.55 -6.85 -33.10
CA GLU A 216 2.78 -6.42 -33.80
C GLU A 216 3.37 -7.50 -34.70
N GLY A 217 2.91 -8.76 -34.59
CA GLY A 217 3.42 -9.87 -35.39
C GLY A 217 3.36 -9.63 -36.90
N ALA A 218 2.29 -8.99 -37.40
CA ALA A 218 2.13 -8.65 -38.81
C ALA A 218 3.12 -7.56 -39.27
N THR A 219 3.49 -6.64 -38.38
CA THR A 219 4.42 -5.53 -38.67
C THR A 219 5.87 -6.02 -38.77
N VAL A 220 6.20 -7.05 -37.99
CA VAL A 220 7.57 -7.60 -37.92
C VAL A 220 7.80 -8.71 -38.95
N ALA A 221 6.73 -9.36 -39.44
CA ALA A 221 6.82 -10.43 -40.42
C ALA A 221 7.69 -10.11 -41.66
N PRO A 222 7.59 -8.92 -42.30
CA PRO A 222 8.41 -8.59 -43.47
C PRO A 222 9.92 -8.51 -43.16
N MET A 223 10.29 -8.12 -41.93
CA MET A 223 11.69 -8.03 -41.51
C MET A 223 12.35 -9.41 -41.40
N LEU A 224 11.54 -10.46 -41.30
CA LEU A 224 11.96 -11.86 -41.24
C LEU A 224 11.74 -12.60 -42.57
N GLY A 225 11.37 -11.90 -43.64
CA GLY A 225 11.06 -12.50 -44.93
C GLY A 225 9.75 -13.31 -44.94
N LEU A 226 8.84 -13.06 -44.00
CA LEU A 226 7.54 -13.74 -43.89
C LEU A 226 6.40 -12.85 -44.41
N SER A 227 5.35 -13.46 -44.97
CA SER A 227 4.16 -12.69 -45.36
C SER A 227 3.30 -12.36 -44.12
N PRO A 228 2.82 -11.11 -43.96
CA PRO A 228 2.00 -10.70 -42.83
C PRO A 228 0.73 -11.54 -42.65
N ASP A 229 0.11 -11.96 -43.76
CA ASP A 229 -1.11 -12.78 -43.76
C ASP A 229 -0.88 -14.19 -43.24
N SER A 230 0.25 -14.81 -43.62
CA SER A 230 0.60 -16.16 -43.14
C SER A 230 0.91 -16.16 -41.65
N VAL A 231 1.62 -15.14 -41.16
CA VAL A 231 1.93 -14.98 -39.73
C VAL A 231 0.65 -14.75 -38.92
N THR A 232 -0.25 -13.90 -39.40
CA THR A 232 -1.54 -13.65 -38.73
C THR A 232 -2.43 -14.89 -38.70
N ALA A 233 -2.46 -15.67 -39.79
CA ALA A 233 -3.19 -16.93 -39.86
C ALA A 233 -2.62 -17.98 -38.88
N GLN A 234 -1.28 -18.10 -38.80
CA GLN A 234 -0.62 -19.00 -37.86
C GLN A 234 -0.83 -18.60 -36.40
N ILE A 235 -0.76 -17.30 -36.08
CA ILE A 235 -1.06 -16.78 -34.74
C ILE A 235 -2.51 -17.11 -34.37
N ARG A 236 -3.46 -16.87 -35.28
CA ARG A 236 -4.88 -17.17 -35.05
C ARG A 236 -5.11 -18.66 -34.81
N ALA A 237 -4.48 -19.52 -35.61
CA ALA A 237 -4.57 -20.98 -35.46
C ALA A 237 -4.01 -21.46 -34.12
N GLN A 238 -2.84 -20.94 -33.69
CA GLN A 238 -2.24 -21.24 -32.40
C GLN A 238 -3.11 -20.74 -31.24
N MET A 239 -3.68 -19.54 -31.35
CA MET A 239 -4.59 -18.99 -30.34
C MET A 239 -5.88 -19.82 -30.23
N SER A 240 -6.44 -20.30 -31.34
CA SER A 240 -7.63 -21.17 -31.32
C SER A 240 -7.35 -22.59 -30.79
N GLY A 241 -6.14 -23.13 -31.04
CA GLY A 241 -5.77 -24.49 -30.66
C GLY A 241 -5.22 -24.64 -29.25
N ALA A 242 -4.42 -23.68 -28.77
CA ALA A 242 -3.74 -23.77 -27.47
C ALA A 242 -4.44 -23.02 -26.33
N PHE A 243 -5.36 -22.09 -26.63
CA PHE A 243 -5.97 -21.18 -25.64
C PHE A 243 -7.50 -21.23 -25.59
N GLY A 244 -8.14 -22.14 -26.35
CA GLY A 244 -9.60 -22.29 -26.41
C GLY A 244 -10.29 -22.75 -25.12
N GLY A 245 -9.53 -23.12 -24.08
CA GLY A 245 -10.04 -23.58 -22.79
C GLY A 245 -10.20 -22.51 -21.70
N MET A 246 -9.65 -21.30 -21.88
CA MET A 246 -9.64 -20.24 -20.85
C MET A 246 -10.68 -19.14 -21.07
N GLY A 247 -11.80 -19.50 -21.71
CA GLY A 247 -13.01 -18.67 -21.84
C GLY A 247 -14.01 -18.90 -20.71
N GLY A 248 -13.59 -18.81 -19.45
CA GLY A 248 -14.49 -18.83 -18.31
C GLY A 248 -15.41 -17.61 -18.31
N ARG A 249 -16.69 -17.84 -18.63
CA ARG A 249 -17.87 -16.99 -18.32
C ARG A 249 -17.61 -15.47 -18.33
N ARG A 250 -17.34 -14.91 -19.51
CA ARG A 250 -17.73 -13.52 -19.75
C ARG A 250 -19.23 -13.54 -20.03
N GLY A 251 -20.02 -12.93 -19.16
CA GLY A 251 -21.47 -12.75 -19.28
C GLY A 251 -21.86 -11.91 -20.49
N GLY A 252 -21.58 -12.39 -21.70
CA GLY A 252 -22.24 -11.98 -22.92
C GLY A 252 -23.41 -12.93 -23.12
N GLY A 253 -24.59 -12.55 -22.65
CA GLY A 253 -25.80 -13.22 -23.07
C GLY A 253 -25.81 -13.25 -24.59
N ARG A 254 -26.01 -14.43 -25.19
CA ARG A 254 -26.50 -14.53 -26.57
C ARG A 254 -27.64 -13.52 -26.68
N GLN A 255 -27.42 -12.41 -27.39
CA GLN A 255 -28.52 -11.52 -27.74
C GLN A 255 -29.39 -12.34 -28.67
N VAL A 256 -30.45 -12.93 -28.12
CA VAL A 256 -31.49 -13.52 -28.94
C VAL A 256 -32.12 -12.33 -29.65
N GLU A 257 -31.87 -12.18 -30.95
CA GLU A 257 -32.56 -11.19 -31.78
C GLU A 257 -34.06 -11.50 -31.70
N VAL A 258 -34.85 -10.54 -31.21
CA VAL A 258 -36.30 -10.71 -31.09
C VAL A 258 -36.99 -9.76 -32.06
N THR A 259 -37.71 -10.34 -33.01
CA THR A 259 -38.53 -9.61 -34.00
C THR A 259 -39.81 -9.07 -33.35
N ASP A 260 -40.40 -8.02 -33.94
CA ASP A 260 -41.62 -7.40 -33.41
C ASP A 260 -42.80 -8.39 -33.38
N GLN A 261 -42.86 -9.32 -34.34
CA GLN A 261 -43.82 -10.42 -34.38
C GLN A 261 -43.69 -11.37 -33.18
N ALA A 262 -42.46 -11.65 -32.74
CA ALA A 262 -42.21 -12.53 -31.60
C ALA A 262 -42.63 -11.87 -30.28
N CYS A 263 -42.47 -10.56 -30.14
CA CYS A 263 -42.97 -9.84 -28.95
C CYS A 263 -44.51 -9.75 -28.92
N ALA A 264 -45.16 -9.53 -30.07
CA ALA A 264 -46.62 -9.52 -30.16
C ALA A 264 -47.25 -10.89 -29.82
N ALA A 265 -46.62 -12.00 -30.23
CA ALA A 265 -47.07 -13.35 -29.89
C ALA A 265 -46.98 -13.63 -28.38
N ILE A 266 -45.93 -13.14 -27.71
CA ILE A 266 -45.76 -13.26 -26.26
C ILE A 266 -46.80 -12.44 -25.50
N GLU A 267 -47.13 -11.24 -25.97
CA GLU A 267 -48.20 -10.43 -25.38
C GLU A 267 -49.60 -11.05 -25.54
N ALA A 268 -49.87 -11.67 -26.69
CA ALA A 268 -51.11 -12.40 -26.92
C ALA A 268 -51.21 -13.62 -25.97
N ALA A 269 -50.11 -14.34 -25.75
CA ALA A 269 -50.06 -15.43 -24.78
C ALA A 269 -50.30 -14.95 -23.34
N TYR A 270 -49.76 -13.79 -22.95
CA TYR A 270 -50.04 -13.18 -21.65
C TYR A 270 -51.49 -12.71 -21.48
N LYS A 271 -52.19 -12.31 -22.56
CA LYS A 271 -53.62 -11.98 -22.51
C LYS A 271 -54.50 -13.22 -22.38
N LYS A 272 -54.07 -14.36 -22.93
CA LYS A 272 -54.79 -15.64 -22.87
C LYS A 272 -54.73 -16.32 -21.49
N TYR A 273 -53.67 -16.06 -20.72
CA TYR A 273 -53.42 -16.66 -19.39
C TYR A 273 -53.20 -15.59 -18.29
N PRO A 274 -54.26 -14.87 -17.87
CA PRO A 274 -54.12 -13.75 -16.95
C PRO A 274 -53.74 -14.15 -15.52
N ARG A 275 -54.12 -15.36 -15.07
CA ARG A 275 -53.80 -15.86 -13.72
C ARG A 275 -52.32 -16.22 -13.59
N GLU A 276 -51.78 -16.88 -14.61
CA GLU A 276 -50.38 -17.29 -14.70
C GLU A 276 -49.46 -16.07 -14.86
N LYS A 277 -49.90 -15.06 -15.63
CA LYS A 277 -49.20 -13.78 -15.73
C LYS A 277 -49.08 -13.09 -14.36
N ALA A 278 -50.17 -13.04 -13.57
CA ALA A 278 -50.15 -12.42 -12.25
C ALA A 278 -49.19 -13.15 -11.28
N GLN A 279 -49.13 -14.49 -11.34
CA GLN A 279 -48.18 -15.29 -10.55
C GLN A 279 -46.72 -15.02 -10.96
N LEU A 280 -46.48 -14.88 -12.27
CA LEU A 280 -45.18 -14.55 -12.85
C LEU A 280 -44.68 -13.18 -12.38
N ASP A 281 -45.56 -12.18 -12.38
CA ASP A 281 -45.22 -10.83 -11.96
C ASP A 281 -44.99 -10.76 -10.44
N ALA A 282 -45.77 -11.48 -9.63
CA ALA A 282 -45.55 -11.61 -8.18
C ALA A 282 -44.19 -12.26 -7.84
N LEU A 283 -43.81 -13.33 -8.55
CA LEU A 283 -42.50 -13.96 -8.40
C LEU A 283 -41.35 -13.05 -8.86
N SER A 284 -41.55 -12.29 -9.93
CA SER A 284 -40.57 -11.31 -10.40
C SER A 284 -40.35 -10.15 -9.42
N ALA A 285 -41.40 -9.74 -8.69
CA ALA A 285 -41.31 -8.73 -7.64
C ALA A 285 -40.49 -9.23 -6.43
N LYS A 286 -40.65 -10.50 -6.05
CA LYS A 286 -39.83 -11.14 -5.00
C LYS A 286 -38.35 -11.14 -5.35
N MET A 287 -37.97 -11.28 -6.63
CA MET A 287 -36.57 -11.21 -7.07
C MET A 287 -35.92 -9.82 -6.99
N ARG A 288 -36.71 -8.76 -6.74
CA ARG A 288 -36.19 -7.40 -6.50
C ARG A 288 -35.78 -7.17 -5.04
N GLN A 289 -36.10 -8.10 -4.13
CA GLN A 289 -35.67 -8.01 -2.73
C GLN A 289 -34.19 -8.45 -2.60
N PRO A 290 -33.39 -7.80 -1.73
CA PRO A 290 -31.95 -8.02 -1.61
C PRO A 290 -31.58 -9.43 -1.09
N ASP A 291 -32.45 -10.04 -0.28
CA ASP A 291 -32.21 -11.35 0.37
C ASP A 291 -32.86 -12.54 -0.37
N ALA A 292 -33.31 -12.34 -1.60
CA ALA A 292 -34.08 -13.35 -2.33
C ALA A 292 -33.19 -14.42 -3.00
N ASP A 293 -33.47 -15.69 -2.72
CA ASP A 293 -32.87 -16.84 -3.41
C ASP A 293 -33.30 -16.91 -4.88
N ARG A 294 -32.51 -16.24 -5.73
CA ARG A 294 -32.79 -16.09 -7.15
C ARG A 294 -32.92 -17.42 -7.90
N GLN A 295 -32.17 -18.44 -7.52
CA GLN A 295 -32.24 -19.75 -8.19
C GLN A 295 -33.56 -20.48 -7.91
N ALA A 296 -34.03 -20.46 -6.66
CA ALA A 296 -35.28 -21.11 -6.28
C ALA A 296 -36.51 -20.43 -6.92
N LEU A 297 -36.51 -19.10 -6.96
CA LEU A 297 -37.57 -18.32 -7.62
C LEU A 297 -37.59 -18.55 -9.14
N MET A 298 -36.42 -18.69 -9.78
CA MET A 298 -36.34 -18.98 -11.21
C MET A 298 -36.88 -20.37 -11.56
N ALA A 299 -36.65 -21.37 -10.70
CA ALA A 299 -37.19 -22.71 -10.89
C ALA A 299 -38.73 -22.74 -10.81
N GLN A 300 -39.33 -21.91 -9.97
CA GLN A 300 -40.80 -21.80 -9.84
C GLN A 300 -41.46 -21.12 -11.06
N MET A 301 -40.71 -20.28 -11.79
CA MET A 301 -41.21 -19.56 -12.97
C MET A 301 -41.25 -20.43 -14.23
N GLU A 302 -40.35 -21.41 -14.32
CA GLU A 302 -40.19 -22.29 -15.48
C GLU A 302 -41.46 -23.07 -15.89
N PRO A 303 -42.22 -23.70 -14.97
CA PRO A 303 -43.47 -24.37 -15.32
C PRO A 303 -44.56 -23.40 -15.79
N LEU A 304 -44.56 -22.14 -15.32
CA LEU A 304 -45.51 -21.11 -15.77
C LEU A 304 -45.24 -20.70 -17.21
N TYR A 305 -43.98 -20.45 -17.56
CA TYR A 305 -43.58 -20.16 -18.95
C TYR A 305 -43.89 -21.33 -19.89
N LYS A 306 -43.65 -22.57 -19.45
CA LYS A 306 -43.93 -23.77 -20.25
C LYS A 306 -45.44 -23.96 -20.51
N LYS A 307 -46.30 -23.68 -19.52
CA LYS A 307 -47.77 -23.73 -19.68
C LYS A 307 -48.30 -22.69 -20.66
N MET A 308 -47.68 -21.51 -20.72
CA MET A 308 -48.06 -20.45 -21.66
C MET A 308 -47.42 -20.59 -23.05
N GLY A 309 -46.53 -21.58 -23.25
CA GLY A 309 -45.79 -21.76 -24.51
C GLY A 309 -44.80 -20.64 -24.82
N ILE A 310 -44.32 -19.92 -23.80
CA ILE A 310 -43.46 -18.75 -23.93
C ILE A 310 -42.00 -19.12 -23.61
N ASP A 311 -41.08 -18.76 -24.49
CA ASP A 311 -39.64 -18.86 -24.20
C ASP A 311 -39.19 -17.75 -23.25
N ARG A 312 -38.60 -18.13 -22.11
CA ARG A 312 -38.17 -17.21 -21.04
C ARG A 312 -37.14 -16.19 -21.52
N ALA A 313 -36.18 -16.60 -22.35
CA ALA A 313 -35.12 -15.72 -22.84
C ALA A 313 -35.68 -14.67 -23.81
N ARG A 314 -36.62 -15.08 -24.69
CA ARG A 314 -37.32 -14.16 -25.60
C ARG A 314 -38.26 -13.22 -24.86
N ALA A 315 -38.99 -13.70 -23.86
CA ALA A 315 -39.86 -12.87 -23.03
C ALA A 315 -39.09 -11.80 -22.25
N PHE A 316 -37.92 -12.14 -21.70
CA PHE A 316 -37.07 -11.19 -21.00
C PHE A 316 -36.48 -10.14 -21.95
N ALA A 317 -36.08 -10.56 -23.15
CA ALA A 317 -35.59 -9.66 -24.19
C ALA A 317 -36.68 -8.69 -24.68
N CYS A 318 -37.92 -9.14 -24.91
CA CYS A 318 -39.06 -8.26 -25.24
C CYS A 318 -39.38 -7.28 -24.11
N ARG A 319 -39.44 -7.75 -22.85
CA ARG A 319 -39.72 -6.90 -21.68
C ARG A 319 -38.64 -5.83 -21.47
N ARG A 320 -37.38 -6.17 -21.70
CA ARG A 320 -36.26 -5.23 -21.66
C ARG A 320 -36.35 -4.18 -22.76
N ARG A 321 -36.74 -4.58 -23.98
CA ARG A 321 -36.97 -3.66 -25.11
C ARG A 321 -38.13 -2.70 -24.83
N GLN A 322 -39.22 -3.19 -24.21
CA GLN A 322 -40.32 -2.33 -23.75
C GLN A 322 -39.91 -1.36 -22.65
N MET A 323 -39.13 -1.80 -21.65
CA MET A 323 -38.65 -0.90 -20.59
C MET A 323 -37.67 0.17 -21.11
N GLN A 324 -36.97 -0.10 -22.22
CA GLN A 324 -36.14 0.89 -22.90
C GLN A 324 -36.95 1.85 -23.79
N ALA A 325 -38.06 1.40 -24.37
CA ALA A 325 -38.92 2.22 -25.21
C ALA A 325 -39.86 3.16 -24.43
N ASN A 326 -40.32 2.76 -23.23
CA ASN A 326 -41.26 3.53 -22.39
C ASN A 326 -40.57 4.51 -21.42
N GLY A 327 -39.43 5.11 -21.83
CA GLY A 327 -38.44 5.77 -20.98
C GLY A 327 -38.96 6.60 -19.79
N GLY A 328 -38.42 6.30 -18.61
CA GLY A 328 -38.46 7.15 -17.42
C GLY A 328 -37.16 6.98 -16.63
N GLY A 329 -36.27 7.97 -16.73
CA GLY A 329 -35.01 8.03 -16.00
C GLY A 329 -35.20 8.28 -14.51
N GLY A 330 -34.41 7.58 -13.70
CA GLY A 330 -34.15 7.90 -12.30
C GLY A 330 -32.64 8.01 -12.11
N GLY A 331 -32.04 9.07 -12.66
CA GLY A 331 -30.70 9.49 -12.28
C GLY A 331 -30.77 10.17 -10.91
N GLY A 332 -30.41 9.44 -9.86
CA GLY A 332 -30.16 9.99 -8.53
C GLY A 332 -28.66 10.06 -8.30
N GLN A 333 -28.10 11.24 -8.52
CA GLN A 333 -26.76 11.65 -8.14
C GLN A 333 -26.64 11.55 -6.60
N GLY A 334 -25.73 10.72 -6.10
CA GLY A 334 -25.52 10.52 -4.66
C GLY A 334 -24.10 10.02 -4.43
N GLY A 335 -23.31 10.85 -3.74
CA GLY A 335 -21.86 10.80 -3.69
C GLY A 335 -21.23 9.53 -3.14
N GLY A 336 -19.94 9.41 -3.42
CA GLY A 336 -19.06 8.45 -2.76
C GLY A 336 -19.11 8.64 -1.25
N GLN A 337 -19.72 7.67 -0.57
CA GLN A 337 -19.37 7.29 0.77
C GLN A 337 -19.22 5.78 0.77
N GLN A 338 -17.97 5.33 0.70
CA GLN A 338 -17.58 4.00 1.09
C GLN A 338 -17.93 3.84 2.57
N ARG A 339 -19.11 3.31 2.87
CA ARG A 339 -19.38 2.73 4.18
C ARG A 339 -18.92 1.28 4.14
N ALA A 340 -17.96 1.01 5.01
CA ALA A 340 -17.49 -0.29 5.40
C ALA A 340 -18.67 -1.23 5.69
N GLY A 341 -18.72 -2.34 4.95
CA GLY A 341 -19.48 -3.52 5.27
C GLY A 341 -18.50 -4.68 5.33
N VAL A 342 -18.12 -5.05 6.55
CA VAL A 342 -17.36 -6.24 6.89
C VAL A 342 -18.04 -7.44 6.24
N LEU A 343 -17.32 -8.13 5.34
CA LEU A 343 -17.65 -9.49 4.95
C LEU A 343 -16.52 -10.40 5.39
N THR A 344 -16.87 -11.17 6.41
CA THR A 344 -16.16 -12.27 7.04
C THR A 344 -15.51 -13.18 6.01
N MET A 345 -14.20 -13.38 6.17
CA MET A 345 -13.38 -14.35 5.44
C MET A 345 -13.86 -15.77 5.74
N GLY A 346 -14.42 -16.44 4.73
CA GLY A 346 -14.40 -17.89 4.63
C GLY A 346 -13.11 -18.28 3.90
N GLY A 347 -12.24 -19.01 4.60
CA GLY A 347 -10.92 -19.40 4.12
C GLY A 347 -10.94 -20.19 2.82
N GLY A 348 -10.18 -19.70 1.86
CA GLY A 348 -9.79 -20.41 0.65
C GLY A 348 -8.69 -19.58 -0.01
N GLU A 349 -7.48 -20.13 -0.09
CA GLU A 349 -6.32 -19.53 -0.77
C GLU A 349 -6.74 -18.96 -2.13
N SER A 350 -6.94 -17.64 -2.17
CA SER A 350 -7.02 -16.91 -3.43
C SER A 350 -5.60 -16.66 -3.89
N THR A 351 -5.01 -17.65 -4.54
CA THR A 351 -3.91 -17.38 -5.47
C THR A 351 -4.41 -16.33 -6.45
N MET A 352 -3.83 -15.12 -6.43
CA MET A 352 -4.00 -14.13 -7.48
C MET A 352 -3.81 -14.84 -8.82
N THR A 353 -4.89 -15.10 -9.55
CA THR A 353 -4.80 -15.65 -10.90
C THR A 353 -4.40 -14.49 -11.81
N VAL A 354 -3.09 -14.24 -11.86
CA VAL A 354 -2.44 -13.39 -12.85
C VAL A 354 -2.97 -13.86 -14.21
N ARG A 355 -3.67 -12.99 -14.93
CA ARG A 355 -4.12 -13.33 -16.29
C ARG A 355 -2.87 -13.62 -17.10
N PRO A 356 -2.72 -14.83 -17.70
CA PRO A 356 -1.52 -15.14 -18.45
C PRO A 356 -1.40 -14.14 -19.61
N ARG A 357 -0.32 -13.36 -19.60
CA ARG A 357 -0.01 -12.44 -20.68
C ARG A 357 0.44 -13.28 -21.88
N THR A 358 -0.06 -12.98 -23.07
CA THR A 358 0.38 -13.68 -24.28
C THR A 358 1.42 -12.83 -25.01
N GLY A 359 2.52 -13.48 -25.38
CA GLY A 359 3.58 -12.92 -26.20
C GLY A 359 3.70 -13.65 -27.53
N LEU A 360 4.36 -13.01 -28.49
CA LEU A 360 4.79 -13.60 -29.74
C LEU A 360 6.32 -13.60 -29.78
N VAL A 361 6.88 -14.75 -30.10
CA VAL A 361 8.31 -14.93 -30.38
C VAL A 361 8.48 -15.57 -31.75
N PHE A 362 9.62 -15.35 -32.39
CA PHE A 362 9.99 -16.04 -33.64
C PHE A 362 11.13 -17.01 -33.35
N VAL A 363 10.87 -18.29 -33.56
CA VAL A 363 11.87 -19.35 -33.37
C VAL A 363 12.55 -19.61 -34.71
N ALA A 364 13.88 -19.64 -34.70
CA ALA A 364 14.69 -19.97 -35.85
C ALA A 364 14.87 -21.49 -35.94
N ASP A 365 14.29 -22.09 -36.98
CA ASP A 365 14.36 -23.52 -37.26
C ASP A 365 14.92 -23.72 -38.66
N SER A 366 16.17 -24.20 -38.75
CA SER A 366 16.83 -24.55 -40.01
C SER A 366 16.81 -23.44 -41.08
N GLY A 367 16.98 -22.18 -40.66
CA GLY A 367 17.00 -21.00 -41.54
C GLY A 367 15.63 -20.40 -41.86
N VAL A 368 14.54 -20.98 -41.33
CA VAL A 368 13.17 -20.45 -41.47
C VAL A 368 12.66 -19.96 -40.11
N TYR A 369 12.09 -18.76 -40.08
CA TYR A 369 11.50 -18.18 -38.89
C TYR A 369 10.03 -18.57 -38.77
N LYS A 370 9.62 -19.10 -37.61
CA LYS A 370 8.23 -19.49 -37.36
C LYS A 370 7.67 -18.69 -36.17
N PRO A 371 6.52 -18.00 -36.33
CA PRO A 371 5.85 -17.35 -35.21
C PRO A 371 5.35 -18.38 -34.21
N ARG A 372 5.62 -18.15 -32.92
CA ARG A 372 5.11 -18.98 -31.83
C ARG A 372 4.52 -18.11 -30.73
N VAL A 373 3.27 -18.37 -30.40
CA VAL A 373 2.60 -17.72 -29.28
C VAL A 373 3.04 -18.39 -27.98
N VAL A 374 3.48 -17.57 -27.02
CA VAL A 374 3.98 -17.99 -25.72
C VAL A 374 3.14 -17.41 -24.59
N MET A 375 2.97 -18.17 -23.51
CA MET A 375 2.45 -17.64 -22.26
C MET A 375 3.59 -17.03 -21.45
N LEU A 376 3.39 -15.78 -21.04
CA LEU A 376 4.35 -15.00 -20.29
C LEU A 376 3.95 -14.93 -18.83
N GLY A 377 4.95 -15.11 -17.97
CA GLY A 377 4.86 -14.94 -16.52
C GLY A 377 5.35 -13.56 -16.08
N GLN A 378 6.15 -13.55 -15.02
CA GLN A 378 6.74 -12.32 -14.51
C GLN A 378 7.82 -11.80 -15.46
N SER A 379 7.94 -10.48 -15.53
CA SER A 379 8.94 -9.79 -16.34
C SER A 379 9.77 -8.87 -15.48
N ASN A 380 11.09 -8.94 -15.61
CA ASN A 380 12.00 -7.92 -15.10
C ASN A 380 12.43 -6.97 -16.24
N PHE A 381 13.42 -6.12 -15.99
CA PHE A 381 13.86 -5.11 -16.96
C PHE A 381 14.41 -5.72 -18.27
N ASP A 382 15.09 -6.86 -18.18
CA ASP A 382 15.81 -7.46 -19.32
C ASP A 382 15.13 -8.70 -19.91
N TYR A 383 14.41 -9.45 -19.07
CA TYR A 383 13.87 -10.77 -19.37
C TYR A 383 12.42 -10.94 -18.90
N THR A 384 11.69 -11.77 -19.63
CA THR A 384 10.36 -12.23 -19.24
C THR A 384 10.32 -13.74 -19.18
N GLU A 385 9.75 -14.25 -18.09
CA GLU A 385 9.49 -15.67 -17.88
C GLU A 385 8.49 -16.21 -18.91
N VAL A 386 8.79 -17.37 -19.48
CA VAL A 386 7.92 -18.10 -20.40
C VAL A 386 7.37 -19.32 -19.69
N LEU A 387 6.06 -19.30 -19.43
CA LEU A 387 5.35 -20.38 -18.75
C LEU A 387 5.03 -21.54 -19.70
N SER A 388 4.76 -21.25 -20.97
CA SER A 388 4.51 -22.28 -21.98
C SER A 388 4.74 -21.74 -23.40
N GLY A 389 5.00 -22.65 -24.33
CA GLY A 389 5.16 -22.36 -25.75
C GLY A 389 6.61 -22.26 -26.25
N LEU A 390 7.62 -22.40 -25.38
CA LEU A 390 9.02 -22.57 -25.77
C LEU A 390 9.66 -23.70 -24.99
N LYS A 391 10.69 -24.31 -25.57
CA LYS A 391 11.55 -25.29 -24.89
C LYS A 391 12.94 -24.70 -24.66
N GLU A 392 13.57 -25.14 -23.58
CA GLU A 392 14.96 -24.79 -23.29
C GLU A 392 15.88 -25.23 -24.46
N GLY A 393 16.76 -24.32 -24.89
CA GLY A 393 17.67 -24.53 -26.03
C GLY A 393 17.12 -24.12 -27.40
N GLU A 394 15.85 -23.72 -27.53
CA GLU A 394 15.34 -23.17 -28.79
C GLU A 394 15.93 -21.78 -29.09
N LYS A 395 16.37 -21.55 -30.34
CA LYS A 395 16.94 -20.27 -30.76
C LYS A 395 15.84 -19.27 -31.11
N VAL A 396 15.71 -18.22 -30.31
CA VAL A 396 14.73 -17.15 -30.53
C VAL A 396 15.40 -15.92 -31.16
N VAL A 397 14.70 -15.28 -32.07
CA VAL A 397 15.20 -14.10 -32.80
C VAL A 397 15.05 -12.82 -31.96
N MET A 398 16.15 -12.06 -31.83
CA MET A 398 16.12 -10.71 -31.26
C MET A 398 15.78 -9.69 -32.34
N LEU A 399 14.57 -9.15 -32.29
CA LEU A 399 14.00 -8.36 -33.37
C LEU A 399 14.55 -6.94 -33.41
N ASN A 400 14.89 -6.37 -32.25
CA ASN A 400 15.48 -5.02 -32.18
C ASN A 400 16.86 -4.99 -32.87
N VAL A 401 17.66 -6.06 -32.77
CA VAL A 401 18.97 -6.18 -33.45
C VAL A 401 18.80 -6.30 -34.97
N LEU A 402 17.80 -7.06 -35.42
CA LEU A 402 17.50 -7.18 -36.85
C LEU A 402 16.98 -5.89 -37.46
N ALA A 403 16.12 -5.15 -36.75
CA ALA A 403 15.66 -3.84 -37.19
C ALA A 403 16.83 -2.85 -37.34
N LEU A 404 17.81 -2.90 -36.41
CA LEU A 404 19.01 -2.06 -36.47
C LEU A 404 19.94 -2.44 -37.64
N GLN A 405 20.09 -3.73 -37.93
CA GLN A 405 20.90 -4.21 -39.06
C GLN A 405 20.24 -3.88 -40.40
N ALA A 406 18.93 -4.06 -40.53
CA ALA A 406 18.17 -3.68 -41.71
C ALA A 406 18.23 -2.16 -41.96
N ALA A 407 18.13 -1.34 -40.91
CA ALA A 407 18.28 0.12 -41.00
C ALA A 407 19.70 0.53 -41.44
N ARG A 408 20.75 -0.12 -40.91
CA ARG A 408 22.14 0.12 -41.33
C ARG A 408 22.37 -0.28 -42.80
N GLN A 409 21.82 -1.40 -43.25
CA GLN A 409 21.91 -1.82 -44.65
C GLN A 409 21.18 -0.84 -45.58
N GLN A 410 19.96 -0.42 -45.24
CA GLN A 410 19.26 0.61 -46.03
C GLN A 410 20.01 1.95 -46.06
N GLN A 411 20.65 2.36 -44.96
CA GLN A 411 21.51 3.54 -44.97
C GLN A 411 22.74 3.34 -45.85
N GLN A 412 23.42 2.18 -45.77
CA GLN A 412 24.57 1.86 -46.62
C GLN A 412 24.18 1.80 -48.11
N ASP A 413 23.02 1.24 -48.44
CA ASP A 413 22.51 1.15 -49.80
C ASP A 413 22.10 2.54 -50.34
N ARG A 414 21.53 3.41 -49.49
CA ARG A 414 21.32 4.83 -49.81
C ARG A 414 22.65 5.58 -49.99
N PHE A 415 23.65 5.32 -49.16
CA PHE A 415 24.98 5.92 -49.31
C PHE A 415 25.64 5.46 -50.62
N ARG A 416 25.51 4.18 -50.97
CA ARG A 416 26.03 3.63 -52.24
C ARG A 416 25.32 4.23 -53.45
N SER A 417 24.00 4.42 -53.40
CA SER A 417 23.25 5.02 -54.52
C SER A 417 23.52 6.52 -54.70
N VAL A 418 23.83 7.22 -53.61
CA VAL A 418 24.28 8.63 -53.66
C VAL A 418 25.72 8.73 -54.19
N GLN A 419 26.61 7.79 -53.83
CA GLN A 419 28.01 7.79 -54.29
C GLN A 419 28.18 7.26 -55.73
N SER A 420 27.21 6.49 -56.26
CA SER A 420 27.19 6.00 -57.64
C SER A 420 26.44 6.90 -58.63
N SER A 421 25.94 8.06 -58.19
CA SER A 421 25.41 9.08 -59.12
C SER A 421 26.60 9.79 -59.78
N PRO A 422 26.74 9.75 -61.12
CA PRO A 422 27.86 10.42 -61.78
C PRO A 422 27.71 11.92 -61.53
N LEU A 423 28.72 12.52 -60.89
CA LEU A 423 29.01 13.94 -60.99
C LEU A 423 29.17 14.25 -62.48
N GLY A 424 28.06 14.61 -63.11
CA GLY A 424 27.98 15.04 -64.50
C GLY A 424 28.78 16.32 -64.65
N GLY A 425 30.04 16.16 -65.04
CA GLY A 425 30.89 17.24 -65.53
C GLY A 425 30.27 17.86 -66.77
N GLY A 426 29.48 18.90 -66.57
CA GLY A 426 28.98 19.81 -67.60
C GLY A 426 29.88 21.03 -67.76
N GLY A 427 31.17 20.81 -68.05
CA GLY A 427 32.05 21.87 -68.50
C GLY A 427 31.72 22.25 -69.94
N ARG A 428 31.01 23.37 -70.15
CA ARG A 428 30.99 24.08 -71.43
C ARG A 428 31.37 25.53 -71.19
N GLY A 429 32.59 25.86 -71.60
CA GLY A 429 33.06 27.23 -71.69
C GLY A 429 32.34 28.01 -72.80
N ARG A 430 32.23 29.32 -72.58
CA ARG A 430 32.32 30.35 -73.59
C ARG A 430 33.20 31.47 -73.03
N GLY A 431 34.34 31.73 -73.68
CA GLY A 431 34.93 33.08 -73.76
C GLY A 431 33.93 34.01 -74.46
N PHE A 432 33.96 35.32 -74.29
CA PHE A 432 35.07 36.26 -74.17
C PHE A 432 34.73 37.38 -73.18
#